data_AF-A0A2W4DLR7-F1
#
_entry.id   AF-A0A2W4DLR7-F1
#
_cell.length_a   1.000
_cell.length_b   1.000
_cell.length_c   1.000
_cell.angle_alpha   90.00
_cell.angle_beta   90.00
_cell.angle_gamma   90.00
#
_symmetry.space_group_name_H-M   'P 1'
#
loop_
_entity.id
_entity.type
_entity.pdbx_description
1 polymer ?
#
loop_
_entity_poly.entity_id
_entity_poly.type
_entity_poly.pdbx_seq_one_letter_code
_entity_poly.pdbx_strand_id
1 'polypeptide(L)'
;MAIIHLDETENAFIEEQVKSGSYKDADEVVRAGLRLLRKREAKIAKLRALIQEGEDDFAAGRFMEFSSADDLTAHIIQRSAEKR
;
A
#
# COMPACT_ATOMS: atom_id res chain seq x y z
N MET A 1 28.54 -6.22 0.43
CA MET A 1 27.83 -7.42 0.91
C MET A 1 27.40 -7.13 2.33
N ALA A 2 26.10 -7.14 2.64
CA ALA A 2 25.63 -6.94 4.01
C ALA A 2 25.60 -8.30 4.71
N ILE A 3 26.12 -8.37 5.93
CA ILE A 3 26.01 -9.57 6.78
C ILE A 3 24.76 -9.38 7.63
N ILE A 4 23.84 -10.34 7.55
CA ILE A 4 22.60 -10.34 8.33
C ILE A 4 22.77 -11.35 9.46
N HIS A 5 22.58 -10.89 10.70
CA HIS A 5 22.55 -11.75 11.87
C HIS A 5 21.10 -12.07 12.18
N LEU A 6 20.78 -13.37 12.20
CA LEU A 6 19.45 -13.88 12.46
C LEU A 6 19.42 -14.60 13.80
N ASP A 7 18.32 -14.46 14.53
CA ASP A 7 18.10 -15.24 15.74
C ASP A 7 17.64 -16.69 15.42
N GLU A 8 17.51 -17.50 16.47
CA GLU A 8 17.13 -18.91 16.32
C GLU A 8 15.73 -19.07 15.70
N THR A 9 14.80 -18.17 16.02
CA THR A 9 13.42 -18.23 15.51
C THR A 9 13.33 -17.84 14.05
N GLU A 10 14.10 -16.83 13.63
CA GLU A 10 14.20 -16.41 12.24
C GLU A 10 14.87 -17.49 11.38
N ASN A 11 15.93 -18.12 11.88
CA ASN A 11 16.58 -19.24 11.20
C ASN A 11 15.63 -20.43 11.03
N ALA A 12 14.91 -20.81 12.10
CA ALA A 12 13.93 -21.89 12.05
C ALA A 12 12.82 -21.61 11.01
N PHE A 13 12.33 -20.37 10.95
CA PHE A 13 11.36 -19.95 9.94
C PHE A 13 11.91 -20.09 8.52
N ILE A 14 13.13 -19.59 8.26
CA ILE A 14 13.76 -19.70 6.93
C ILE A 14 13.93 -21.17 6.54
N GLU A 15 14.41 -22.00 7.46
CA GLU A 15 14.56 -23.44 7.20
C GLU A 15 13.24 -24.12 6.86
N GLU A 16 12.15 -23.80 7.56
CA GLU A 16 10.82 -24.33 7.27
C GLU A 16 10.35 -23.92 5.87
N GLN A 17 10.55 -22.65 5.51
CA GLN A 17 10.19 -22.13 4.19
C GLN A 17 10.97 -22.79 3.06
N VAL A 18 12.25 -23.13 3.27
CA VAL A 18 13.04 -23.88 2.29
C VAL A 18 12.65 -25.36 2.27
N LYS A 19 12.49 -26.01 3.43
CA LYS A 19 12.11 -27.43 3.54
C LYS A 19 10.73 -27.72 2.95
N SER A 20 9.80 -26.76 3.03
CA SER A 20 8.47 -26.85 2.40
C SER A 20 8.51 -26.75 0.87
N GLY A 21 9.65 -26.38 0.27
CA GLY A 21 9.79 -26.17 -1.17
C GLY A 21 9.21 -24.84 -1.68
N SER A 22 8.75 -23.97 -0.78
CA SER A 22 8.21 -22.65 -1.14
C SER A 22 9.29 -21.71 -1.70
N TYR A 23 10.55 -21.92 -1.31
CA TYR A 23 11.71 -21.16 -1.74
C TYR A 23 12.93 -22.07 -1.91
N LYS A 24 13.81 -21.72 -2.85
CA LYS A 24 14.99 -22.51 -3.20
C LYS A 24 16.08 -22.45 -2.13
N ASP A 25 16.29 -21.29 -1.54
CA ASP A 25 17.35 -21.02 -0.58
C ASP A 25 16.99 -19.87 0.38
N ALA A 26 17.78 -19.71 1.44
CA ALA A 26 17.60 -18.67 2.44
C ALA A 26 17.61 -17.26 1.83
N ASP A 27 18.49 -17.01 0.84
CA ASP A 27 18.57 -15.71 0.19
C ASP A 27 17.27 -15.36 -0.55
N GLU A 28 16.60 -16.35 -1.13
CA GLU A 28 15.30 -16.15 -1.79
C GLU A 28 14.21 -15.78 -0.79
N VAL A 29 14.17 -16.43 0.37
CA VAL A 29 13.24 -16.10 1.46
C VAL A 29 13.47 -14.65 1.91
N VAL A 30 14.73 -14.26 2.16
CA VAL A 30 15.08 -12.90 2.56
C VAL A 30 14.72 -11.88 1.47
N ARG A 31 15.02 -12.16 0.20
CA ARG A 31 14.63 -11.28 -0.93
C ARG A 31 13.11 -11.12 -1.03
N ALA A 32 12.36 -12.19 -0.80
CA ALA A 32 10.89 -12.15 -0.79
C ALA A 32 10.37 -11.29 0.37
N GLY A 33 10.92 -11.46 1.58
CA GLY A 33 10.61 -10.61 2.74
C GLY A 33 10.89 -9.13 2.48
N LEU A 34 12.07 -8.80 1.94
CA LEU A 34 12.43 -7.42 1.59
C LEU A 34 11.51 -6.83 0.50
N ARG A 35 11.06 -7.64 -0.47
CA ARG A 35 10.10 -7.21 -1.49
C ARG A 35 8.73 -6.87 -0.87
N LEU A 36 8.26 -7.67 0.09
CA LEU A 36 7.04 -7.39 0.84
C LEU A 36 7.17 -6.11 1.67
N LEU A 37 8.30 -5.94 2.36
CA LEU A 37 8.59 -4.71 3.11
C LEU A 37 8.56 -3.48 2.20
N ARG A 38 9.29 -3.50 1.08
CA ARG A 38 9.28 -2.37 0.11
C ARG A 38 7.87 -2.07 -0.41
N LYS A 39 7.07 -3.08 -0.71
CA LYS A 39 5.69 -2.90 -1.19
C LYS A 39 4.82 -2.23 -0.11
N ARG A 40 4.98 -2.62 1.15
CA ARG A 40 4.27 -2.02 2.29
C ARG A 40 4.68 -0.55 2.46
N GLU A 41 5.98 -0.27 2.49
CA GLU A 41 6.50 1.10 2.62
C GLU A 41 6.02 1.99 1.47
N ALA A 42 6.06 1.50 0.23
CA ALA A 42 5.55 2.23 -0.94
C ALA A 42 4.04 2.51 -0.83
N LYS A 43 3.24 1.57 -0.33
CA LYS A 43 1.79 1.77 -0.10
C LYS A 43 1.54 2.85 0.96
N ILE A 44 2.30 2.84 2.05
CA ILE A 44 2.18 3.84 3.12
C ILE A 44 2.60 5.23 2.61
N ALA A 45 3.72 5.32 1.90
CA ALA A 45 4.18 6.57 1.30
C ALA A 45 3.14 7.15 0.32
N LYS A 46 2.57 6.29 -0.54
CA LYS A 46 1.50 6.71 -1.45
C LYS A 46 0.25 7.18 -0.71
N LEU A 47 -0.16 6.48 0.35
CA LEU A 47 -1.32 6.89 1.14
C LEU A 47 -1.10 8.27 1.79
N ARG A 48 0.09 8.50 2.36
CA ARG A 48 0.45 9.80 2.94
C ARG A 48 0.40 10.92 1.88
N ALA A 49 0.93 10.65 0.69
CA ALA A 49 0.89 11.62 -0.40
C ALA A 49 -0.56 11.96 -0.83
N LEU A 50 -1.44 10.96 -0.94
CA LEU A 50 -2.86 11.18 -1.27
C LEU A 50 -3.61 11.96 -0.18
N ILE A 51 -3.27 11.74 1.10
CA ILE A 51 -3.84 12.52 2.20
C ILE A 51 -3.39 13.97 2.09
N GLN A 52 -2.09 14.22 1.86
CA GLN A 52 -1.56 15.57 1.68
C GLN A 52 -2.21 16.28 0.48
N GLU A 53 -2.39 15.58 -0.63
CA GLU A 53 -3.10 16.11 -1.81
C GLU A 53 -4.53 16.56 -1.44
N GLY A 54 -5.26 15.76 -0.65
CA GLY A 54 -6.58 16.13 -0.16
C GLY A 54 -6.58 17.32 0.80
N GLU A 55 -5.59 17.42 1.68
CA GLU A 55 -5.40 18.58 2.57
C GLU A 55 -5.09 19.86 1.78
N ASP A 56 -4.24 19.75 0.76
CA ASP A 56 -3.86 20.86 -0.13
C ASP A 56 -5.06 21.31 -0.99
N ASP A 57 -5.87 20.37 -1.47
CA ASP A 57 -7.13 20.64 -2.16
C ASP A 57 -8.12 21.37 -1.25
N PHE A 58 -8.27 20.90 -0.02
CA PHE A 58 -9.14 21.54 0.97
C PHE A 58 -8.68 22.97 1.29
N ALA A 59 -7.39 23.17 1.57
CA ALA A 59 -6.81 24.48 1.86
C ALA A 59 -6.96 25.46 0.69
N ALA A 60 -6.93 24.96 -0.54
CA ALA A 60 -7.12 25.75 -1.75
C ALA A 60 -8.60 25.94 -2.15
N GLY A 61 -9.55 25.43 -1.36
CA GLY A 61 -10.98 25.50 -1.68
C GLY A 61 -11.42 24.62 -2.83
N ARG A 62 -10.60 23.64 -3.25
CA ARG A 62 -10.90 22.66 -4.31
C ARG A 62 -11.73 21.49 -3.75
N PHE A 63 -12.83 21.81 -3.08
CA PHE A 63 -13.78 20.82 -2.58
C PHE A 63 -15.20 21.18 -2.98
N MET A 64 -16.12 20.23 -2.87
CA MET A 64 -17.55 20.45 -3.05
C MET A 64 -18.26 20.08 -1.76
N GLU A 65 -19.20 20.91 -1.34
CA GLU A 65 -20.06 20.65 -0.20
C GLU A 65 -21.42 20.18 -0.69
N PHE A 66 -21.97 19.15 -0.04
CA PHE A 66 -23.28 18.61 -0.34
C PHE A 66 -24.13 18.64 0.93
N SER A 67 -25.35 19.16 0.83
CA SER A 67 -26.27 19.28 1.97
C SER A 67 -26.93 17.93 2.33
N SER A 68 -26.90 16.95 1.42
CA SER A 68 -27.42 15.60 1.64
C SER A 68 -26.68 14.54 0.81
N ALA A 69 -26.85 13.27 1.18
CA ALA A 69 -26.36 12.13 0.39
C ALA A 69 -27.06 12.01 -0.98
N ASP A 70 -28.32 12.45 -1.08
CA ASP A 70 -29.07 12.47 -2.34
C ASP A 70 -28.49 13.50 -3.31
N ASP A 71 -28.07 14.68 -2.82
CA ASP A 71 -27.41 15.71 -3.63
C ASP A 71 -26.07 15.22 -4.20
N LEU A 72 -25.27 14.53 -3.37
CA LEU A 72 -24.03 13.89 -3.82
C LEU A 72 -24.30 12.83 -4.88
N THR A 73 -25.33 11.99 -4.68
CA THR A 73 -25.69 10.92 -5.61
C THR A 73 -26.13 11.49 -6.96
N ALA A 74 -26.98 12.53 -6.94
CA ALA A 74 -27.40 13.23 -8.15
C ALA A 74 -26.21 13.84 -8.91
N HIS A 75 -25.26 14.45 -8.19
CA HIS A 75 -24.04 14.99 -8.78
C HIS A 75 -23.17 13.93 -9.46
N ILE A 76 -22.98 12.77 -8.83
CA ILE A 76 -22.20 11.65 -9.41
C ILE A 76 -22.86 11.14 -10.70
N ILE A 77 -24.18 10.96 -10.68
CA ILE A 77 -24.95 10.50 -11.85
C ILE A 77 -24.79 11.50 -13.00
N GLN A 78 -24.97 12.79 -12.73
CA GLN A 78 -24.84 13.85 -13.74
C GLN A 78 -23.44 13.86 -14.38
N ARG A 79 -22.36 13.82 -13.57
CA ARG A 79 -20.99 13.80 -14.09
C ARG A 79 -20.65 12.56 -14.94
N SER A 80 -21.31 11.44 -14.67
CA SER A 80 -21.12 10.22 -15.47
C SER A 80 -21.76 10.32 -16.85
N ALA A 81 -22.85 11.08 -16.98
CA ALA A 81 -23.54 11.33 -18.24
C ALA A 81 -22.79 12.34 -19.13
N GLU A 82 -22.11 13.32 -18.54
CA GLU A 82 -21.32 14.34 -19.26
C GLU A 82 -19.98 13.82 -19.81
N LYS A 83 -19.48 12.70 -19.27
CA LYS A 83 -18.23 12.07 -19.72
C LYS A 83 -18.43 11.05 -20.86
N ARG A 84 -19.65 10.90 -21.39
CA ARG A 84 -19.99 10.02 -22.51
C ARG A 84 -20.15 10.82 -23.79
#